data_AF-A0A2A5IZK4-F1
#
_entry.id   AF-A0A2A5IZK4-F1
#
_cell.length_a   1.000
_cell.length_b   1.000
_cell.length_c   1.000
_cell.angle_alpha   90.00
_cell.angle_beta   90.00
_cell.angle_gamma   90.00
#
_symmetry.space_group_name_H-M   'P 1'
#
loop_
_entity.id
_entity.type
_entity.pdbx_description
1 polymer ?
#
loop_
_entity_poly.entity_id
_entity_poly.type
_entity_poly.pdbx_seq_one_letter_code
_entity_poly.pdbx_strand_id
1 'polypeptide(L)'
;MNNPGIFSNPCAFCKQREAERLCDYITDYHRTPIFFRDYRMFKESNEKGNDSSCDLPLCKMCSNHINGADLCPYHYDLYKQAKDIPQHLRKYQHRERKRLIEGDKLNES
;
A
#
# COMPACT_ATOMS: atom_id res chain seq x y z
N MET A 1 -0.53 -40.03 7.23
CA MET A 1 0.71 -39.46 6.66
C MET A 1 0.62 -37.95 6.80
N ASN A 2 1.47 -37.33 7.62
CA ASN A 2 1.57 -35.88 7.66
C ASN A 2 2.22 -35.42 6.37
N ASN A 3 1.49 -34.67 5.54
CA ASN A 3 2.04 -34.11 4.31
C ASN A 3 3.09 -33.05 4.68
N PRO A 4 4.39 -33.27 4.42
CA PRO A 4 5.43 -32.29 4.77
C PRO A 4 5.23 -30.94 4.05
N GLY A 5 4.45 -30.91 2.96
CA GLY A 5 4.06 -29.68 2.27
C GLY A 5 3.04 -28.80 3.00
N ILE A 6 2.42 -29.26 4.09
CA ILE A 6 1.50 -28.45 4.91
C ILE A 6 2.22 -27.23 5.53
N PHE A 7 3.53 -27.34 5.77
CA PHE A 7 4.36 -26.24 6.27
C PHE A 7 5.09 -25.47 5.17
N SER A 8 4.91 -25.84 3.89
CA SER A 8 5.47 -25.02 2.81
C SER A 8 4.68 -23.72 2.76
N ASN A 9 5.38 -22.59 2.84
CA ASN A 9 4.82 -21.26 2.57
C ASN A 9 5.19 -20.90 1.13
N PRO A 10 4.52 -21.46 0.10
CA PRO A 10 4.91 -21.21 -1.27
C PRO A 10 4.61 -19.76 -1.63
N CYS A 11 5.45 -19.18 -2.49
CA CYS A 11 5.16 -17.94 -3.15
C CYS A 11 3.79 -18.02 -3.83
N ALA A 12 2.87 -17.12 -3.47
CA ALA A 12 1.51 -17.12 -4.01
C ALA A 12 1.47 -16.85 -5.52
N PHE A 13 2.53 -16.24 -6.08
CA PHE A 13 2.62 -15.94 -7.50
C PHE A 13 3.12 -17.13 -8.33
N CYS A 14 4.33 -17.64 -8.08
CA CYS A 14 4.89 -18.73 -8.89
C CYS A 14 4.57 -20.13 -8.36
N LYS A 15 4.20 -20.28 -7.08
CA LYS A 15 3.92 -21.54 -6.38
C LYS A 15 5.04 -22.60 -6.43
N GLN A 16 6.23 -22.22 -6.87
CA GLN A 16 7.39 -23.11 -7.06
C GLN A 16 8.46 -22.96 -5.99
N ARG A 17 8.55 -21.78 -5.36
CA ARG A 17 9.59 -21.42 -4.39
C ARG A 17 8.94 -21.02 -3.07
N GLU A 18 9.68 -21.13 -1.98
CA GLU A 18 9.25 -20.62 -0.68
C GLU A 18 9.17 -19.09 -0.70
N ALA A 19 8.22 -18.55 0.03
CA ALA A 19 8.06 -17.12 0.23
C ALA A 19 9.02 -16.63 1.30
N GLU A 20 9.74 -15.55 0.97
CA GLU A 20 10.72 -14.89 1.83
C GLU A 20 10.29 -13.45 2.17
N ARG A 21 9.32 -12.91 1.43
CA ARG A 21 8.84 -11.52 1.49
C ARG A 21 7.32 -11.47 1.49
N LEU A 22 6.77 -10.34 1.91
CA LEU A 22 5.35 -10.00 1.78
C LEU A 22 5.21 -8.80 0.85
N CYS A 23 4.03 -8.63 0.27
CA CYS A 23 3.73 -7.45 -0.55
C CYS A 23 3.27 -6.28 0.32
N ASP A 24 4.06 -5.22 0.41
CA ASP A 24 3.84 -4.04 1.27
C ASP A 24 2.85 -3.02 0.69
N TYR A 25 2.17 -3.35 -0.41
CA TYR A 25 1.21 -2.43 -1.03
C TYR A 25 0.00 -2.23 -0.12
N ILE A 26 -0.24 -0.98 0.32
CA ILE A 26 -1.41 -0.63 1.12
C ILE A 26 -2.67 -0.74 0.27
N THR A 27 -3.58 -1.63 0.65
CA THR A 27 -4.87 -1.82 -0.03
C THR A 27 -5.95 -0.95 0.59
N ASP A 28 -5.96 -0.83 1.92
CA ASP A 28 -6.93 -0.02 2.64
C ASP A 28 -6.25 0.81 3.72
N TYR A 29 -6.63 2.08 3.79
CA TYR A 29 -6.22 2.97 4.87
C TYR A 29 -7.27 2.89 5.99
N HIS A 30 -6.95 2.22 7.10
CA HIS A 30 -7.81 2.17 8.30
C HIS A 30 -7.49 3.31 9.25
N ARG A 31 -7.29 4.50 8.69
CA ARG A 31 -7.18 5.73 9.44
C ARG A 31 -8.58 6.14 9.76
N THR A 32 -9.00 6.00 11.02
CA THR A 32 -10.26 6.58 11.49
C THR A 32 -10.25 8.06 11.15
N PRO A 33 -11.12 8.56 10.25
CA PRO A 33 -11.40 9.97 10.20
C PRO A 33 -12.39 10.19 11.38
N ILE A 34 -12.40 11.25 12.18
CA ILE A 34 -12.36 12.69 11.92
C ILE A 34 -12.19 13.33 13.32
N PHE A 35 -11.33 14.35 13.49
CA PHE A 35 -10.93 15.06 14.74
C PHE A 35 -9.86 14.39 15.62
N PHE A 36 -8.60 14.56 15.21
CA PHE A 36 -7.51 14.56 16.19
C PHE A 36 -7.55 15.87 16.96
N ARG A 37 -7.91 15.81 18.25
CA ARG A 37 -7.96 16.99 19.12
C ARG A 37 -6.60 17.64 19.32
N ASP A 38 -5.54 16.85 19.15
CA ASP A 38 -4.16 17.30 19.25
C ASP A 38 -3.22 16.48 18.36
N TYR A 39 -2.01 17.00 18.20
CA TYR A 39 -0.95 16.37 17.42
C TYR A 39 -0.54 14.98 17.95
N ARG A 40 -0.75 14.70 19.24
CA ARG A 40 -0.44 13.40 19.83
C ARG A 40 -1.40 12.33 19.31
N MET A 41 -2.70 12.62 19.24
CA MET A 41 -3.68 11.70 18.68
C MET A 41 -3.42 11.42 17.18
N PHE A 42 -3.01 12.43 16.42
CA PHE A 42 -2.59 12.23 15.02
C PHE A 42 -1.37 11.31 14.93
N LYS A 43 -0.36 11.57 15.76
CA LYS A 43 0.86 10.76 15.81
C LYS A 43 0.53 9.32 16.19
N GLU A 44 -0.28 9.12 17.23
CA GLU A 44 -0.75 7.80 17.66
C GLU A 44 -1.58 7.09 16.59
N SER A 45 -2.40 7.79 15.80
CA SER A 45 -3.16 7.18 14.70
C SER A 45 -2.30 6.83 13.49
N ASN A 46 -1.20 7.54 13.24
CA ASN A 46 -0.25 7.14 12.20
C ASN A 46 0.67 6.01 12.68
N GLU A 47 1.05 6.02 13.96
CA GLU A 47 1.92 4.99 14.55
C GLU A 47 1.18 3.69 14.87
N LYS A 48 -0.12 3.77 15.18
CA LYS A 48 -0.99 2.62 15.51
C LYS A 48 -2.09 2.38 14.46
N GLY A 49 -2.06 3.10 13.34
CA GLY A 49 -3.01 2.90 12.26
C GLY A 49 -2.82 1.51 11.66
N ASN A 50 -3.86 0.69 11.69
CA ASN A 50 -3.85 -0.66 11.13
C ASN A 50 -4.12 -0.59 9.62
N ASP A 51 -3.35 0.20 8.86
CA ASP A 51 -3.46 0.20 7.40
C ASP A 51 -3.30 -1.25 6.90
N SER A 52 -4.24 -1.73 6.10
CA SER A 52 -4.20 -3.09 5.58
C SER A 52 -3.28 -3.11 4.38
N SER A 53 -2.33 -4.03 4.40
CA SER A 53 -1.44 -4.27 3.27
C SER A 53 -1.90 -5.51 2.50
N CYS A 54 -1.42 -5.65 1.27
CA CYS A 54 -1.70 -6.82 0.45
C CYS A 54 -1.21 -8.12 1.10
N ASP A 55 -0.09 -8.07 1.84
CA ASP A 55 0.53 -9.19 2.57
C ASP A 55 0.70 -10.48 1.76
N LEU A 56 0.71 -10.39 0.43
CA LEU A 56 0.82 -11.56 -0.42
C LEU A 56 2.22 -12.18 -0.27
N PRO A 57 2.34 -13.49 0.04
CA PRO A 57 3.64 -14.11 0.23
C PRO A 57 4.38 -14.28 -1.10
N LEU A 58 5.61 -13.78 -1.16
CA LEU A 58 6.43 -13.71 -2.37
C LEU A 58 7.81 -14.33 -2.14
N CYS A 59 8.30 -15.08 -3.11
CA CYS A 59 9.72 -15.43 -3.18
C CYS A 59 10.52 -14.21 -3.65
N LYS A 60 11.82 -14.20 -3.37
CA LYS A 60 12.73 -13.11 -3.77
C LYS A 60 12.71 -12.80 -5.28
N MET A 61 12.44 -13.80 -6.11
CA MET A 61 12.36 -13.66 -7.58
C MET A 61 11.06 -13.04 -8.08
N CYS A 62 9.98 -13.10 -7.29
CA CYS A 62 8.67 -12.55 -7.66
C CYS A 62 8.38 -11.21 -6.96
N SER A 63 9.20 -10.82 -5.99
CA SER A 63 9.12 -9.50 -5.37
C SER A 63 9.81 -8.44 -6.23
N ASN A 64 9.22 -7.26 -6.33
CA ASN A 64 9.81 -6.07 -6.94
C ASN A 64 10.06 -5.03 -5.84
N HIS A 65 11.33 -4.78 -5.53
CA HIS A 65 11.71 -3.85 -4.47
C HIS A 65 11.79 -2.41 -5.00
N ILE A 66 10.97 -1.52 -4.44
CA ILE A 66 10.89 -0.11 -4.84
C ILE A 66 10.81 0.77 -3.58
N ASN A 67 11.75 1.71 -3.44
CA ASN A 67 11.76 2.70 -2.34
C ASN A 67 11.61 2.08 -0.93
N GLY A 68 12.19 0.91 -0.70
CA GLY A 68 12.12 0.23 0.60
C GLY A 68 10.90 -0.69 0.78
N ALA A 69 9.97 -0.75 -0.19
CA ALA A 69 8.80 -1.62 -0.17
C ALA A 69 8.95 -2.78 -1.16
N ASP A 70 8.48 -3.96 -0.80
CA ASP A 70 8.36 -5.14 -1.65
C ASP A 70 6.96 -5.20 -2.30
N LEU A 71 6.90 -5.25 -3.64
CA LEU A 71 5.64 -5.29 -4.39
C LEU A 71 5.48 -6.60 -5.14
N CYS A 72 4.28 -7.18 -5.10
CA CYS A 72 3.92 -8.29 -5.98
C CYS A 72 3.87 -7.82 -7.44
N PRO A 73 3.97 -8.73 -8.44
CA PRO A 73 3.99 -8.33 -9.85
C PRO A 73 2.79 -7.47 -10.25
N TYR A 74 1.60 -7.78 -9.71
CA TYR A 74 0.38 -6.99 -9.95
C TYR A 74 0.49 -5.55 -9.42
N HIS A 75 0.90 -5.37 -8.15
CA HIS A 75 1.03 -4.02 -7.57
C HIS A 75 2.22 -3.24 -8.15
N TYR A 76 3.26 -3.93 -8.62
CA TYR A 76 4.33 -3.30 -9.37
C TYR A 76 3.86 -2.75 -10.73
N ASP A 77 2.95 -3.46 -11.41
CA ASP A 77 2.33 -2.95 -12.64
C ASP A 77 1.51 -1.68 -12.39
N LEU A 78 0.74 -1.63 -11.29
CA LEU A 78 0.03 -0.41 -10.88
C LEU A 78 1.00 0.74 -10.56
N TYR A 79 2.11 0.45 -9.87
CA TYR A 79 3.16 1.45 -9.61
C TYR A 79 3.71 2.04 -10.92
N LYS A 80 4.01 1.21 -11.91
CA LYS A 80 4.49 1.67 -13.23
C LYS A 80 3.46 2.57 -13.92
N GLN A 81 2.19 2.15 -13.95
CA GLN A 81 1.11 2.95 -14.52
C GLN A 81 0.98 4.32 -13.84
N ALA A 82 1.09 4.37 -12.51
CA ALA A 82 1.05 5.62 -11.76
C ALA A 82 2.27 6.52 -12.01
N LYS A 83 3.45 5.93 -12.24
CA LYS A 83 4.67 6.68 -12.57
C LYS A 83 4.60 7.33 -13.94
N ASP A 84 3.99 6.64 -14.90
CA ASP A 84 3.90 7.04 -16.31
C ASP A 84 2.66 7.91 -16.62
N ILE A 85 2.02 8.50 -15.60
CA ILE A 85 0.89 9.43 -15.81
C ILE A 85 1.32 10.56 -16.76
N PRO A 86 0.61 10.76 -17.88
CA PRO A 86 0.89 11.82 -18.84
C PRO A 86 1.01 13.19 -18.17
N GLN A 87 1.99 13.99 -18.60
CA GLN A 87 2.30 15.27 -17.97
C GLN A 87 1.08 16.22 -17.93
N HIS A 88 0.21 16.15 -18.94
CA HIS A 88 -1.02 16.95 -19.00
C HIS A 88 -2.01 16.57 -17.88
N LEU A 89 -2.08 15.30 -17.47
CA LEU A 89 -2.96 14.82 -16.39
C LEU A 89 -2.41 15.15 -14.99
N ARG A 90 -1.10 15.32 -14.84
CA ARG A 90 -0.48 15.70 -13.55
C ARG A 90 -1.03 17.02 -13.00
N LYS A 91 -1.33 17.99 -13.88
CA LYS A 91 -1.94 19.27 -13.49
C LYS A 91 -3.35 19.07 -12.92
N TYR A 92 -4.15 18.19 -13.52
CA TYR A 92 -5.49 17.88 -13.02
C TYR A 92 -5.41 17.14 -11.69
N GLN A 93 -4.52 16.15 -11.56
CA GLN A 93 -4.29 15.46 -10.29
C GLN A 93 -3.92 16.45 -9.16
N HIS A 94 -2.98 17.37 -9.41
CA HIS A 94 -2.60 18.38 -8.43
C HIS A 94 -3.77 19.32 -8.07
N ARG A 95 -4.56 19.72 -9.07
CA ARG A 95 -5.72 20.60 -8.86
C ARG A 95 -6.81 19.91 -8.03
N GLU A 96 -7.20 18.68 -8.37
CA GLU A 96 -8.21 17.94 -7.63
C GLU A 96 -7.72 17.61 -6.22
N ARG A 97 -6.45 17.23 -6.05
CA ARG A 97 -5.87 17.05 -4.71
C ARG A 97 -5.92 18.33 -3.88
N LYS A 98 -5.59 19.47 -4.48
CA LYS A 98 -5.69 20.78 -3.82
C LYS A 98 -7.14 21.11 -3.44
N ARG A 99 -8.11 20.84 -4.32
CA ARG A 99 -9.55 21.05 -4.06
C ARG A 99 -10.07 20.18 -2.93
N LEU A 100 -9.69 18.91 -2.87
CA LEU A 100 -10.06 18.03 -1.76
C LEU A 100 -9.52 18.62 -0.44
N ILE A 101 -8.25 19.00 -0.41
CA ILE A 101 -7.62 19.62 0.77
C ILE A 101 -8.29 20.95 1.15
N GLU A 102 -8.67 21.80 0.19
CA GLU A 102 -9.31 23.10 0.46
C GLU A 102 -10.81 22.97 0.79
N GLY A 103 -11.50 22.01 0.18
CA GLY A 103 -12.90 21.69 0.47
C GLY A 103 -13.04 21.10 1.87
N ASP A 104 -12.11 20.26 2.30
CA ASP A 104 -12.05 19.77 3.68
C ASP A 104 -11.89 20.94 4.66
N LYS A 105 -11.03 21.92 4.36
CA LYS A 105 -10.83 23.13 5.20
C LYS A 105 -12.05 24.05 5.29
N LEU A 106 -12.84 24.17 4.22
CA LEU A 106 -14.06 24.99 4.21
C LEU A 106 -15.21 24.34 4.99
N ASN A 107 -15.25 23.01 5.02
CA ASN A 107 -16.20 22.26 5.84
C ASN A 107 -15.77 22.16 7.32
N GLU A 108 -14.58 22.66 7.66
CA GLU A 108 -14.01 22.78 9.00
C GLU A 108 -14.18 24.19 9.62
N SER A 109 -14.76 25.16 8.90
CA SER A 109 -15.01 26.56 9.32
C SER A 109 -16.46 26.81 9.72
#